data_AF-A0A094DTX1-F1
#
_entry.id   AF-A0A094DTX1-F1
#
_cell.length_a   1.000
_cell.length_b   1.000
_cell.length_c   1.000
_cell.angle_alpha   90.00
_cell.angle_beta   90.00
_cell.angle_gamma   90.00
#
_symmetry.space_group_name_H-M   'P 1'
#
loop_
_entity.id
_entity.type
_entity.pdbx_description
1 polymer ?
#
loop_
_entity_poly.entity_id
_entity_poly.type
_entity_poly.pdbx_seq_one_letter_code
_entity_poly.pdbx_strand_id
1 'polypeptide(L)'
;MGLNSRVFERENRTLHDFEAVLKRPNFTHLQLDLMVDPDSEQVDVLSSGLLRRALAGGRGLEYLSFRTCMEICRRSDSEDFHVPLRTIFTPTSHPRLQHFGIAHLYVKQDDVLALLTSMPKTLRSVELSTIRCIDGKSSYQTLLWAIRDKLGWAERDPRPTLTISTELQNIMPGRAVWLDDELYDFLYQGGRNPFGDDETTKDANDIDYGFGWEEDSFEPDHERRHVDLDDLADMGYVRRLVNRSGGNRTTVRPVRSCIYSTWK
;
A
#
# COMPACT_ATOMS: atom_id res chain seq x y z
N MET A 1 -14.93 5.67 -7.04
CA MET A 1 -15.35 4.69 -8.08
C MET A 1 -14.20 4.51 -9.04
N GLY A 2 -13.75 3.28 -9.27
CA GLY A 2 -12.59 2.98 -10.13
C GLY A 2 -12.98 2.73 -11.60
N LEU A 3 -11.97 2.72 -12.47
CA LEU A 3 -12.11 2.33 -13.88
C LEU A 3 -12.14 0.80 -13.97
N ASN A 4 -13.04 0.24 -14.77
CA ASN A 4 -13.06 -1.20 -15.00
C ASN A 4 -11.77 -1.65 -15.70
N SER A 5 -11.07 -2.63 -15.13
CA SER A 5 -9.78 -3.11 -15.62
C SER A 5 -9.86 -3.63 -17.07
N ARG A 6 -11.01 -4.17 -17.49
CA ARG A 6 -11.24 -4.71 -18.86
C ARG A 6 -11.02 -3.69 -19.98
N VAL A 7 -10.97 -2.40 -19.65
CA VAL A 7 -10.55 -1.33 -20.59
C VAL A 7 -9.15 -1.61 -21.16
N PHE A 8 -8.30 -2.36 -20.45
CA PHE A 8 -6.95 -2.69 -20.87
C PHE A 8 -6.80 -4.12 -21.45
N GLU A 9 -7.89 -4.84 -21.76
CA GLU A 9 -7.80 -6.16 -22.39
C GLU A 9 -7.60 -6.08 -23.91
N ARG A 10 -8.19 -5.07 -24.56
CA ARG A 10 -8.17 -4.89 -26.01
C ARG A 10 -8.37 -3.43 -26.39
N GLU A 11 -8.03 -3.08 -27.62
CA GLU A 11 -8.31 -1.75 -28.18
C GLU A 11 -9.80 -1.42 -28.08
N ASN A 12 -10.10 -0.24 -27.54
CA ASN A 12 -11.46 0.28 -27.42
C ASN A 12 -11.44 1.80 -27.30
N ARG A 13 -12.63 2.41 -27.41
CA ARG A 13 -12.78 3.87 -27.34
C ARG A 13 -12.32 4.44 -25.99
N THR A 14 -12.65 3.78 -24.88
CA THR A 14 -12.27 4.24 -23.53
C THR A 14 -10.75 4.26 -23.35
N LEU A 15 -10.05 3.24 -23.85
CA LEU A 15 -8.58 3.22 -23.87
C LEU A 15 -8.00 4.37 -24.70
N HIS A 16 -8.54 4.60 -25.89
CA HIS A 16 -8.10 5.71 -26.75
C HIS A 16 -8.32 7.08 -26.07
N ASP A 17 -9.48 7.28 -25.45
CA ASP A 17 -9.81 8.52 -24.73
C ASP A 17 -8.89 8.69 -23.50
N PHE A 18 -8.60 7.61 -22.78
CA PHE A 18 -7.64 7.59 -21.67
C PHE A 18 -6.22 7.99 -22.13
N GLU A 19 -5.71 7.37 -23.21
CA GLU A 19 -4.41 7.73 -23.81
C GLU A 19 -4.37 9.20 -24.26
N ALA A 20 -5.46 9.72 -24.81
CA ALA A 20 -5.57 11.11 -25.24
C ALA A 20 -5.52 12.09 -24.06
N VAL A 21 -6.08 11.73 -22.91
CA VAL A 21 -6.00 12.53 -21.67
C VAL A 21 -4.57 12.56 -21.14
N LEU A 22 -3.89 11.41 -21.06
CA LEU A 22 -2.51 11.31 -20.56
C LEU A 22 -1.51 12.13 -21.37
N LYS A 23 -1.74 12.30 -22.68
CA LYS A 23 -0.88 13.07 -23.58
C LYS A 23 -1.05 14.59 -23.44
N ARG A 24 -2.02 15.08 -22.67
CA ARG A 24 -2.25 16.53 -22.52
C ARG A 24 -1.07 17.18 -21.78
N PRO A 25 -0.56 18.34 -22.23
CA PRO A 25 0.67 18.94 -21.71
C PRO A 25 0.60 19.34 -20.23
N ASN A 26 -0.60 19.59 -19.71
CA ASN A 26 -0.83 20.00 -18.31
C ASN A 26 -1.41 18.87 -17.45
N PHE A 27 -1.45 17.64 -17.96
CA PHE A 27 -1.91 16.48 -17.19
C PHE A 27 -0.73 15.91 -16.40
N THR A 28 -0.60 16.33 -15.14
CA THR A 28 0.56 16.02 -14.29
C THR A 28 0.25 15.02 -13.18
N HIS A 29 -1.02 14.78 -12.88
CA HIS A 29 -1.45 13.95 -11.75
C HIS A 29 -2.42 12.87 -12.22
N LEU A 30 -2.06 11.61 -11.98
CA LEU A 30 -2.92 10.46 -12.21
C LEU A 30 -3.02 9.62 -10.94
N GLN A 31 -4.22 9.52 -10.39
CA GLN A 31 -4.59 8.44 -9.50
C GLN A 31 -5.52 7.49 -10.25
N LEU A 32 -5.09 6.24 -10.41
CA LEU A 32 -5.79 5.22 -11.16
C LEU A 32 -6.21 4.08 -10.23
N ASP A 33 -7.48 4.07 -9.87
CA ASP A 33 -8.11 2.96 -9.15
C ASP A 33 -8.76 2.02 -10.18
N LEU A 34 -8.30 0.77 -10.26
CA LEU A 34 -8.86 -0.25 -11.14
C LEU A 34 -9.78 -1.20 -10.40
N MET A 35 -10.97 -1.38 -10.96
CA MET A 35 -11.87 -2.46 -10.56
C MET A 35 -11.49 -3.72 -11.31
N VAL A 36 -10.91 -4.69 -10.60
CA VAL A 36 -10.60 -6.01 -11.12
C VAL A 36 -11.76 -6.94 -10.77
N ASP A 37 -12.22 -7.71 -11.75
CA ASP A 37 -13.30 -8.67 -11.55
C ASP A 37 -12.77 -9.80 -10.64
N PRO A 38 -13.44 -10.14 -9.52
CA PRO A 38 -12.99 -11.19 -8.63
C PRO A 38 -12.92 -12.56 -9.32
N ASP A 39 -13.66 -12.76 -10.41
CA ASP A 39 -13.62 -13.97 -11.23
C ASP A 39 -12.53 -13.93 -12.32
N SER A 40 -11.80 -12.80 -12.46
CA SER A 40 -10.67 -12.65 -13.37
C SER A 40 -9.34 -12.62 -12.61
N GLU A 41 -8.31 -13.27 -13.14
CA GLU A 41 -6.97 -13.15 -12.57
C GLU A 41 -6.39 -11.76 -12.90
N GLN A 42 -5.79 -11.08 -11.91
CA GLN A 42 -5.11 -9.78 -12.13
C GLN A 42 -4.12 -9.86 -13.32
N VAL A 43 -3.50 -11.03 -13.46
CA VAL A 43 -2.52 -11.35 -14.50
C VAL A 43 -3.11 -11.15 -15.89
N ASP A 44 -4.33 -11.61 -16.16
CA ASP A 44 -4.92 -11.56 -17.50
C ASP A 44 -5.05 -10.13 -18.01
N VAL A 45 -5.50 -9.23 -17.14
CA VAL A 45 -5.78 -7.84 -17.52
C VAL A 45 -4.52 -6.98 -17.49
N LEU A 46 -3.68 -7.14 -16.46
CA LEU A 46 -2.51 -6.29 -16.26
C LEU A 46 -1.29 -6.74 -17.08
N SER A 47 -1.30 -7.96 -17.64
CA SER A 47 -0.22 -8.47 -18.48
C SER A 47 -0.40 -8.18 -19.97
N SER A 48 -1.54 -7.61 -20.39
CA SER A 48 -1.78 -7.28 -21.81
C SER A 48 -0.79 -6.26 -22.39
N GLY A 49 -0.15 -5.46 -21.51
CA GLY A 49 0.75 -4.37 -21.88
C GLY A 49 0.04 -3.10 -22.36
N LEU A 50 -1.28 -3.09 -22.53
CA LEU A 50 -2.04 -1.91 -22.95
C LEU A 50 -2.02 -0.81 -21.88
N LEU A 51 -2.10 -1.20 -20.60
CA LEU A 51 -1.96 -0.25 -19.48
C LEU A 51 -0.58 0.41 -19.49
N ARG A 52 0.50 -0.37 -19.63
CA ARG A 52 1.86 0.16 -19.76
C ARG A 52 2.02 1.08 -20.95
N ARG A 53 1.48 0.71 -22.10
CA ARG A 53 1.53 1.55 -23.30
C ARG A 53 0.83 2.88 -23.07
N ALA A 54 -0.35 2.85 -22.47
CA ALA A 54 -1.11 4.05 -22.18
C ALA A 54 -0.35 4.97 -21.22
N LEU A 55 0.14 4.42 -20.10
CA LEU A 55 0.93 5.15 -19.12
C LEU A 55 2.19 5.75 -19.75
N ALA A 56 2.91 5.04 -20.62
CA ALA A 56 4.10 5.56 -21.29
C ALA A 56 3.86 6.85 -22.12
N GLY A 57 2.61 7.11 -22.54
CA GLY A 57 2.23 8.37 -23.19
C GLY A 57 2.22 9.58 -22.26
N GLY A 58 2.09 9.37 -20.95
CA GLY A 58 2.01 10.38 -19.88
C GLY A 58 3.35 10.98 -19.47
N ARG A 59 4.20 11.39 -20.42
CA ARG A 59 5.55 11.90 -20.12
C ARG A 59 5.60 13.12 -19.20
N GLY A 60 4.48 13.85 -19.09
CA GLY A 60 4.31 15.02 -18.23
C GLY A 60 3.90 14.70 -16.79
N LEU A 61 3.64 13.44 -16.45
CA LEU A 61 3.22 13.05 -15.10
C LEU A 61 4.31 13.35 -14.06
N GLU A 62 3.87 14.00 -12.99
CA GLU A 62 4.63 14.28 -11.78
C GLU A 62 4.12 13.41 -10.62
N TYR A 63 2.86 12.96 -10.68
CA TYR A 63 2.26 12.05 -9.71
C TYR A 63 1.56 10.90 -10.43
N LEU A 64 1.88 9.68 -10.01
CA LEU A 64 1.21 8.46 -10.44
C LEU A 64 0.94 7.58 -9.22
N SER A 65 -0.32 7.30 -8.93
CA SER A 65 -0.72 6.26 -7.98
C SER A 65 -1.62 5.25 -8.66
N PHE A 66 -1.36 3.96 -8.44
CA PHE A 66 -2.06 2.85 -9.06
C PHE A 66 -2.58 1.89 -8.00
N ARG A 67 -3.89 1.68 -7.97
CA ARG A 67 -4.55 0.85 -6.97
C ARG A 67 -5.49 -0.14 -7.63
N THR A 68 -5.67 -1.32 -7.04
CA THR A 68 -6.77 -2.23 -7.42
C THR A 68 -7.78 -2.37 -6.29
N CYS A 69 -8.99 -2.83 -6.60
CA CYS A 69 -10.01 -3.13 -5.59
C CYS A 69 -9.92 -4.56 -5.03
N MET A 70 -8.84 -5.28 -5.29
CA MET A 70 -8.72 -6.68 -4.86
C MET A 70 -8.44 -6.76 -3.37
N GLU A 71 -9.25 -7.54 -2.66
CA GLU A 71 -8.94 -7.91 -1.28
C GLU A 71 -7.73 -8.85 -1.27
N ILE A 72 -6.70 -8.46 -0.54
CA ILE A 72 -5.45 -9.22 -0.46
C ILE A 72 -5.66 -10.43 0.47
N CYS A 73 -6.04 -11.57 -0.12
CA CYS A 73 -6.34 -12.81 0.59
C CYS A 73 -5.14 -13.34 1.36
N ARG A 74 -5.23 -13.30 2.70
CA ARG A 74 -4.17 -13.69 3.67
C ARG A 74 -3.61 -15.11 3.51
N ARG A 75 -4.26 -15.95 2.69
CA ARG A 75 -3.96 -17.38 2.55
C ARG A 75 -3.47 -17.79 1.16
N SER A 76 -3.37 -16.87 0.21
CA SER A 76 -2.94 -17.20 -1.14
C SER A 76 -1.50 -16.76 -1.35
N ASP A 77 -0.59 -17.72 -1.31
CA ASP A 77 0.80 -17.62 -1.79
C ASP A 77 0.93 -18.10 -3.23
N SER A 78 -0.18 -18.26 -3.96
CA SER A 78 -0.12 -18.71 -5.35
C SER A 78 0.58 -17.68 -6.23
N GLU A 79 1.59 -18.15 -6.97
CA GLU A 79 2.25 -17.36 -8.02
C GLU A 79 1.29 -16.96 -9.14
N ASP A 80 0.12 -17.61 -9.26
CA ASP A 80 -0.91 -17.31 -10.25
C ASP A 80 -1.46 -15.88 -10.12
N PHE A 81 -1.32 -15.25 -8.95
CA PHE A 81 -1.73 -13.85 -8.74
C PHE A 81 -0.63 -12.84 -9.10
N HIS A 82 0.57 -13.29 -9.46
CA HIS A 82 1.70 -12.41 -9.70
C HIS A 82 1.54 -11.56 -10.96
N VAL A 83 1.47 -10.24 -10.80
CA VAL A 83 1.65 -9.33 -11.93
C VAL A 83 3.03 -8.70 -11.88
N PRO A 84 3.91 -8.97 -12.87
CA PRO A 84 5.21 -8.33 -12.90
C PRO A 84 5.06 -6.82 -13.12
N LEU A 85 5.51 -5.98 -12.18
CA LEU A 85 5.24 -4.52 -12.23
C LEU A 85 5.72 -3.84 -13.53
N ARG A 86 6.73 -4.42 -14.19
CA ARG A 86 7.23 -3.98 -15.51
C ARG A 86 6.21 -4.11 -16.65
N THR A 87 5.17 -4.94 -16.51
CA THR A 87 4.07 -5.06 -17.48
C THR A 87 3.04 -3.94 -17.31
N ILE A 88 3.02 -3.29 -16.14
CA ILE A 88 2.13 -2.18 -15.80
C ILE A 88 2.83 -0.85 -16.05
N PHE A 89 4.07 -0.67 -15.59
CA PHE A 89 4.73 0.63 -15.57
C PHE A 89 6.18 0.58 -16.05
N THR A 90 6.63 1.68 -16.67
CA THR A 90 8.02 1.86 -17.10
C THR A 90 8.51 3.23 -16.64
N PRO A 91 9.35 3.30 -15.58
CA PRO A 91 9.79 4.58 -15.01
C PRO A 91 10.54 5.48 -15.99
N THR A 92 11.30 4.91 -16.93
CA THR A 92 12.07 5.67 -17.93
C THR A 92 11.21 6.52 -18.87
N SER A 93 9.90 6.23 -18.98
CA SER A 93 8.96 7.04 -19.76
C SER A 93 8.51 8.32 -19.03
N HIS A 94 8.79 8.45 -17.72
CA HIS A 94 8.24 9.49 -16.85
C HIS A 94 9.35 10.29 -16.15
N PRO A 95 10.15 11.10 -16.88
CA PRO A 95 11.32 11.77 -16.33
C PRO A 95 10.99 12.84 -15.26
N ARG A 96 9.74 13.30 -15.21
CA ARG A 96 9.26 14.32 -14.27
C ARG A 96 8.59 13.73 -13.03
N LEU A 97 8.49 12.41 -12.92
CA LEU A 97 7.75 11.77 -11.83
C LEU A 97 8.40 12.09 -10.48
N GLN A 98 7.60 12.67 -9.59
CA GLN A 98 7.98 13.01 -8.22
C GLN A 98 7.31 12.08 -7.21
N HIS A 99 6.14 11.53 -7.53
CA HIS A 99 5.39 10.66 -6.65
C HIS A 99 4.98 9.39 -7.38
N PHE A 100 5.27 8.23 -6.77
CA PHE A 100 4.85 6.93 -7.27
C PHE A 100 4.16 6.14 -6.16
N GLY A 101 2.94 5.68 -6.42
CA GLY A 101 2.18 4.86 -5.47
C GLY A 101 1.68 3.58 -6.11
N ILE A 102 1.76 2.48 -5.35
CA ILE A 102 1.03 1.25 -5.65
C ILE A 102 0.26 0.76 -4.43
N ALA A 103 -0.94 0.24 -4.67
CA ALA A 103 -1.75 -0.33 -3.61
C ALA A 103 -2.60 -1.54 -4.02
N HIS A 104 -2.83 -2.44 -3.07
CA HIS A 104 -3.66 -3.64 -3.23
C HIS A 104 -3.17 -4.54 -4.39
N LEU A 105 -1.90 -4.93 -4.36
CA LEU A 105 -1.27 -5.78 -5.38
C LEU A 105 -0.49 -6.95 -4.79
N TYR A 106 -0.45 -8.05 -5.56
CA TYR A 106 0.46 -9.17 -5.34
C TYR A 106 1.74 -8.96 -6.15
N VAL A 107 2.87 -8.85 -5.46
CA VAL A 107 4.15 -8.48 -6.06
C VAL A 107 5.26 -9.44 -5.64
N LYS A 108 6.36 -9.46 -6.40
CA LYS A 108 7.62 -10.05 -5.95
C LYS A 108 8.52 -8.94 -5.42
N GLN A 109 9.27 -9.20 -4.35
CA GLN A 109 10.14 -8.17 -3.76
C GLN A 109 11.17 -7.65 -4.78
N ASP A 110 11.78 -8.56 -5.55
CA ASP A 110 12.75 -8.19 -6.57
C ASP A 110 12.16 -7.30 -7.67
N ASP A 111 10.89 -7.50 -8.03
CA ASP A 111 10.21 -6.65 -9.01
C ASP A 111 9.97 -5.24 -8.45
N VAL A 112 9.60 -5.11 -7.16
CA VAL A 112 9.46 -3.81 -6.48
C VAL A 112 10.82 -3.12 -6.45
N LEU A 113 11.87 -3.81 -6.02
CA LEU A 113 13.23 -3.23 -5.93
C LEU A 113 13.76 -2.81 -7.31
N ALA A 114 13.57 -3.64 -8.34
CA ALA A 114 13.96 -3.31 -9.70
C ALA A 114 13.21 -2.08 -10.23
N LEU A 115 11.90 -1.99 -9.94
CA LEU A 115 11.09 -0.82 -10.30
C LEU A 115 11.62 0.43 -9.59
N LEU A 116 11.79 0.40 -8.27
CA LEU A 116 12.25 1.54 -7.47
C LEU A 116 13.67 1.98 -7.84
N THR A 117 14.57 1.03 -8.16
CA THR A 117 15.92 1.32 -8.66
C THR A 117 15.88 2.11 -9.96
N SER A 118 14.92 1.80 -10.84
CA SER A 118 14.79 2.45 -12.14
C SER A 118 14.06 3.80 -12.11
N MET A 119 13.59 4.25 -10.95
CA MET A 119 12.87 5.52 -10.80
C MET A 119 13.74 6.73 -11.13
N PRO A 120 13.15 7.81 -11.68
CA PRO A 120 13.90 9.00 -12.02
C PRO A 120 14.47 9.70 -10.76
N LYS A 121 15.52 10.50 -10.96
CA LYS A 121 16.15 11.30 -9.89
C LYS A 121 15.19 12.32 -9.27
N THR A 122 14.14 12.70 -10.00
CA THR A 122 13.07 13.61 -9.59
C THR A 122 12.11 13.01 -8.56
N LEU A 123 12.15 11.68 -8.32
CA LEU A 123 11.31 11.02 -7.32
C LEU A 123 11.55 11.61 -5.93
N ARG A 124 10.46 11.98 -5.26
CA ARG A 124 10.39 12.60 -3.93
C ARG A 124 9.59 11.76 -2.94
N SER A 125 8.57 11.01 -3.37
CA SER A 125 7.89 10.09 -2.47
C SER A 125 7.46 8.80 -3.17
N VAL A 126 7.35 7.75 -2.37
CA VAL A 126 6.86 6.43 -2.74
C VAL A 126 5.79 6.00 -1.75
N GLU A 127 4.68 5.48 -2.26
CA GLU A 127 3.63 4.82 -1.45
C GLU A 127 3.58 3.33 -1.80
N LEU A 128 3.73 2.45 -0.80
CA LEU A 128 3.59 1.00 -0.94
C LEU A 128 2.52 0.48 0.02
N SER A 129 1.25 0.69 -0.33
CA SER A 129 0.11 0.49 0.58
C SER A 129 -0.59 -0.84 0.34
N THR A 130 -0.70 -1.69 1.36
CA THR A 130 -1.39 -2.98 1.27
C THR A 130 -0.90 -3.77 0.05
N ILE A 131 0.40 -4.02 -0.04
CA ILE A 131 0.99 -4.93 -1.02
C ILE A 131 1.33 -6.26 -0.35
N ARG A 132 1.28 -7.37 -1.10
CA ARG A 132 1.69 -8.68 -0.60
C ARG A 132 2.80 -9.25 -1.46
N CYS A 133 3.92 -9.59 -0.82
CA CYS A 133 4.97 -10.40 -1.40
C CYS A 133 4.52 -11.86 -1.48
N ILE A 134 4.60 -12.48 -2.67
CA ILE A 134 4.14 -13.85 -2.94
C ILE A 134 5.25 -14.89 -3.03
N ASP A 135 6.51 -14.49 -2.91
CA ASP A 135 7.67 -15.39 -3.00
C ASP A 135 7.89 -16.25 -1.73
N GLY A 136 6.94 -16.20 -0.78
CA GLY A 136 6.89 -16.99 0.45
C GLY A 136 7.98 -16.68 1.48
N LYS A 137 8.95 -15.84 1.13
CA LYS A 137 10.13 -15.52 1.94
C LYS A 137 10.28 -14.03 2.19
N SER A 138 9.71 -13.20 1.32
CA SER A 138 9.75 -11.75 1.46
C SER A 138 8.50 -11.23 2.18
N SER A 139 8.70 -10.13 2.86
CA SER A 139 7.69 -9.40 3.62
C SER A 139 7.99 -7.91 3.56
N TYR A 140 7.14 -7.08 4.17
CA TYR A 140 7.48 -5.68 4.37
C TYR A 140 8.79 -5.51 5.16
N GLN A 141 9.04 -6.36 6.16
CA GLN A 141 10.30 -6.36 6.90
C GLN A 141 11.51 -6.45 5.98
N THR A 142 11.60 -7.51 5.16
CA THR A 142 12.73 -7.75 4.26
C THR A 142 12.83 -6.71 3.15
N LEU A 143 11.67 -6.24 2.66
CA LEU A 143 11.60 -5.19 1.64
C LEU A 143 12.17 -3.87 2.15
N LEU A 144 11.87 -3.47 3.39
CA LEU A 144 12.39 -2.24 3.98
C LEU A 144 13.91 -2.27 4.13
N TRP A 145 14.48 -3.37 4.64
CA TRP A 145 15.94 -3.55 4.67
C TRP A 145 16.55 -3.45 3.28
N ALA A 146 15.94 -4.10 2.29
CA ALA A 146 16.43 -4.06 0.91
C ALA A 146 16.33 -2.66 0.27
N ILE A 147 15.26 -1.90 0.55
CA ILE A 147 15.12 -0.51 0.11
C ILE A 147 16.25 0.33 0.68
N ARG A 148 16.46 0.26 1.99
CA ARG A 148 17.48 1.03 2.71
C ARG A 148 18.89 0.72 2.23
N ASP A 149 19.22 -0.56 2.12
CA ASP A 149 20.60 -1.02 1.92
C ASP A 149 21.00 -1.07 0.43
N LYS A 150 20.04 -1.16 -0.51
CA LYS A 150 20.34 -1.36 -1.94
C LYS A 150 20.02 -0.18 -2.85
N LEU A 151 19.06 0.68 -2.51
CA LEU A 151 18.60 1.71 -3.45
C LEU A 151 19.44 3.00 -3.44
N GLY A 152 20.35 3.16 -2.48
CA GLY A 152 21.18 4.37 -2.35
C GLY A 152 20.36 5.64 -2.19
N TRP A 153 19.22 5.56 -1.51
CA TRP A 153 18.33 6.70 -1.32
C TRP A 153 18.91 7.74 -0.35
N ALA A 154 19.75 7.31 0.59
CA ALA A 154 20.38 8.20 1.56
C ALA A 154 21.30 9.24 0.91
N GLU A 155 21.89 8.90 -0.25
CA GLU A 155 22.78 9.74 -1.05
C GLU A 155 22.03 10.62 -2.07
N ARG A 156 20.71 10.45 -2.23
CA ARG A 156 19.91 11.27 -3.16
C ARG A 156 19.62 12.65 -2.57
N ASP A 157 19.50 13.63 -3.47
CA ASP A 157 19.00 14.97 -3.15
C ASP A 157 17.91 15.38 -4.17
N PRO A 158 16.64 15.51 -3.75
CA PRO A 158 16.12 15.20 -2.42
C PRO A 158 16.09 13.69 -2.13
N ARG A 159 16.12 13.33 -0.84
CA ARG A 159 15.86 11.95 -0.39
C ARG A 159 14.38 11.61 -0.56
N PRO A 160 14.02 10.49 -1.22
CA PRO A 160 12.63 10.08 -1.33
C PRO A 160 12.02 9.72 0.04
N THR A 161 10.78 10.11 0.31
CA THR A 161 10.02 9.57 1.45
C THR A 161 9.33 8.26 1.07
N LEU A 162 9.07 7.41 2.05
CA LEU A 162 8.33 6.17 1.88
C LEU A 162 7.16 6.16 2.85
N THR A 163 5.96 5.95 2.32
CA THR A 163 4.75 5.76 3.12
C THR A 163 4.23 4.35 2.87
N ILE A 164 3.81 3.67 3.93
CA ILE A 164 3.20 2.35 3.86
C ILE A 164 1.91 2.38 4.65
N SER A 165 0.86 1.80 4.10
CA SER A 165 -0.31 1.43 4.88
C SER A 165 -0.56 -0.06 4.86
N THR A 166 -1.12 -0.60 5.94
CA THR A 166 -1.56 -2.00 6.01
C THR A 166 -2.97 -2.10 6.59
N GLU A 167 -3.68 -3.16 6.22
CA GLU A 167 -4.98 -3.44 6.82
C GLU A 167 -4.82 -3.81 8.30
N LEU A 168 -5.80 -3.41 9.12
CA LEU A 168 -5.88 -3.84 10.51
C LEU A 168 -6.00 -5.37 10.61
N GLN A 169 -5.45 -5.94 11.69
CA GLN A 169 -5.64 -7.36 12.01
C GLN A 169 -7.13 -7.73 12.06
N ASN A 170 -7.93 -6.89 12.73
CA ASN A 170 -9.38 -6.87 12.68
C ASN A 170 -9.87 -6.04 11.49
N ILE A 171 -10.05 -6.69 10.34
CA ILE A 171 -10.47 -6.04 9.09
C ILE A 171 -11.73 -5.20 9.34
N MET A 172 -11.56 -3.88 9.24
CA MET A 172 -12.62 -2.90 9.23
C MET A 172 -12.50 -2.11 7.92
N PRO A 173 -13.49 -2.20 7.02
CA PRO A 173 -13.45 -1.48 5.76
C PRO A 173 -13.19 0.01 5.99
N GLY A 174 -12.27 0.58 5.23
CA GLY A 174 -11.89 2.00 5.32
C GLY A 174 -10.79 2.30 6.33
N ARG A 175 -10.44 1.36 7.22
CA ARG A 175 -9.38 1.56 8.22
C ARG A 175 -8.07 0.90 7.84
N ALA A 176 -6.98 1.63 8.04
CA ALA A 176 -5.62 1.16 7.83
C ALA A 176 -4.69 1.75 8.87
N VAL A 177 -3.57 1.07 9.12
CA VAL A 177 -2.45 1.65 9.87
C VAL A 177 -1.49 2.27 8.85
N TRP A 178 -1.14 3.53 9.05
CA TRP A 178 -0.21 4.28 8.21
C TRP A 178 1.12 4.48 8.93
N LEU A 179 2.21 4.33 8.17
CA LEU A 179 3.58 4.61 8.56
C LEU A 179 4.16 5.67 7.63
N ASP A 180 4.78 6.70 8.22
CA ASP A 180 5.44 7.77 7.46
C ASP A 180 6.74 8.20 8.16
N ASP A 181 6.65 8.96 9.25
CA ASP A 181 7.81 9.47 10.00
C ASP A 181 8.74 8.34 10.48
N GLU A 182 8.17 7.22 10.90
CA GLU A 182 8.93 6.06 11.39
C GLU A 182 9.73 5.38 10.27
N LEU A 183 9.21 5.43 9.04
CA LEU A 183 9.94 4.95 7.87
C LEU A 183 11.07 5.90 7.49
N TYR A 184 10.88 7.21 7.65
CA TYR A 184 11.96 8.17 7.45
C TYR A 184 13.11 7.95 8.44
N ASP A 185 12.77 7.76 9.72
CA ASP A 185 13.74 7.47 10.78
C ASP A 185 14.52 6.17 10.49
N PHE A 186 13.81 5.09 10.15
CA PHE A 186 14.43 3.82 9.76
C PHE A 186 15.35 3.94 8.54
N LEU A 187 14.89 4.61 7.48
CA LEU A 187 15.63 4.71 6.22
C LEU A 187 16.88 5.60 6.31
N TYR A 188 16.85 6.64 7.14
CA TYR A 188 17.85 7.71 7.08
C TYR A 188 18.53 8.07 8.39
N GLN A 189 17.98 7.69 9.54
CA GLN A 189 18.45 8.11 10.85
C GLN A 189 18.85 6.93 11.76
N GLY A 190 18.71 5.70 11.27
CA GLY A 190 19.05 4.49 12.03
C GLY A 190 17.96 4.06 13.00
N GLY A 191 16.72 4.46 12.74
CA GLY A 191 15.52 3.99 13.44
C GLY A 191 15.33 2.47 13.34
N ARG A 192 14.38 1.96 14.11
CA ARG A 192 14.00 0.53 14.12
C ARG A 192 13.07 0.21 12.96
N ASN A 193 13.11 -1.02 12.46
CA ASN A 193 12.18 -1.46 11.42
C ASN A 193 10.76 -1.65 12.04
N PRO A 194 9.72 -0.95 11.54
CA PRO A 194 8.36 -1.08 12.06
C PRO A 194 7.74 -2.48 11.92
N PHE A 195 8.35 -3.37 11.12
CA PHE A 195 7.91 -4.77 10.92
C PHE A 195 8.82 -5.78 11.63
N GLY A 196 9.62 -5.31 12.60
CA GLY A 196 10.53 -6.13 13.40
C GLY A 196 11.97 -6.11 12.91
N ASP A 197 12.91 -6.28 13.84
CA ASP A 197 14.35 -6.26 13.55
C ASP A 197 14.99 -7.67 13.45
N ASP A 198 14.26 -8.73 13.82
CA ASP A 198 14.79 -10.11 13.91
C ASP A 198 14.05 -11.08 12.95
N GLU A 199 14.77 -12.10 12.50
CA GLU A 199 14.29 -13.19 11.65
C GLU A 199 13.26 -14.09 12.35
N THR A 200 13.15 -14.00 13.68
CA THR A 200 12.16 -14.76 14.48
C THR A 200 10.78 -14.12 14.53
N THR A 201 10.61 -12.95 13.89
CA THR A 201 9.33 -12.22 13.83
C THR A 201 8.29 -13.08 13.11
N LYS A 202 7.30 -13.55 13.87
CA LYS A 202 6.29 -14.51 13.39
C LYS A 202 5.38 -13.94 12.31
N ASP A 203 5.22 -12.61 12.28
CA ASP A 203 4.30 -11.89 11.41
C ASP A 203 5.02 -10.71 10.74
N ALA A 204 6.06 -10.98 9.93
CA ALA A 204 6.92 -9.97 9.30
C ALA A 204 6.23 -9.02 8.28
N ASN A 205 4.90 -9.12 8.14
CA ASN A 205 4.04 -8.22 7.37
C ASN A 205 3.08 -7.41 8.26
N ASP A 206 3.05 -7.68 9.56
CA ASP A 206 2.28 -6.93 10.54
C ASP A 206 3.19 -5.85 11.14
N ILE A 207 2.62 -4.67 11.36
CA ILE A 207 3.33 -3.56 11.98
C ILE A 207 3.41 -3.84 13.49
N ASP A 208 4.60 -3.69 14.07
CA ASP A 208 4.79 -3.79 15.51
C ASP A 208 3.98 -2.71 16.24
N TYR A 209 3.41 -3.05 17.39
CA TYR A 209 2.71 -2.08 18.22
C TYR A 209 3.63 -0.93 18.65
N GLY A 210 3.09 0.28 18.66
CA GLY A 210 3.84 1.51 18.94
C GLY A 210 4.32 2.24 17.69
N PHE A 211 4.21 1.63 16.50
CA PHE A 211 4.47 2.28 15.21
C PHE A 211 3.18 2.57 14.46
N GLY A 212 3.09 3.77 13.88
CA GLY A 212 2.02 4.14 12.96
C GLY A 212 0.71 4.59 13.62
N TRP A 213 -0.17 5.07 12.76
CA TRP A 213 -1.47 5.63 13.11
C TRP A 213 -2.59 4.91 12.38
N GLU A 214 -3.61 4.49 13.13
CA GLU A 214 -4.86 4.03 12.56
C GLU A 214 -5.69 5.23 12.13
N GLU A 215 -6.03 5.26 10.84
CA GLU A 215 -6.92 6.25 10.22
C GLU A 215 -8.13 5.56 9.60
N ASP A 216 -9.28 6.26 9.55
CA ASP A 216 -10.49 5.79 8.88
C ASP A 216 -10.87 6.69 7.68
N SER A 217 -10.93 6.08 6.49
CA SER A 217 -11.30 6.75 5.24
C SER A 217 -12.76 7.26 5.22
N PHE A 218 -13.63 6.70 6.06
CA PHE A 218 -15.04 7.09 6.19
C PHE A 218 -15.30 8.01 7.40
N GLU A 219 -14.38 8.04 8.36
CA GLU A 219 -14.44 8.88 9.55
C GLU A 219 -13.10 9.64 9.70
N PRO A 220 -12.89 10.77 9.00
CA PRO A 220 -11.60 11.48 8.99
C PRO A 220 -11.11 11.97 10.36
N ASP A 221 -12.02 12.14 11.32
CA ASP A 221 -11.70 12.52 12.71
C ASP A 221 -11.24 11.32 13.55
N HIS A 222 -11.36 10.09 13.02
CA HIS A 222 -10.85 8.89 13.66
C HIS A 222 -9.36 8.73 13.34
N GLU A 223 -8.53 9.19 14.27
CA GLU A 223 -7.09 9.01 14.26
C GLU A 223 -6.65 8.51 15.63
N ARG A 224 -5.91 7.39 15.67
CA ARG A 224 -5.35 6.86 16.92
C ARG A 224 -4.04 6.13 16.71
N ARG A 225 -3.20 6.09 17.74
CA ARG A 225 -1.97 5.30 17.68
C ARG A 225 -2.26 3.81 17.54
N HIS A 226 -1.47 3.13 16.71
CA HIS A 226 -1.51 1.67 16.61
C HIS A 226 -0.76 1.06 17.81
N VAL A 227 -1.53 0.59 18.78
CA VAL A 227 -1.05 0.02 20.04
C VAL A 227 -1.82 -1.26 20.38
N ASP A 228 -1.31 -2.03 21.34
CA ASP A 228 -1.95 -3.29 21.70
C ASP A 228 -3.30 -3.09 22.44
N LEU A 229 -4.02 -4.19 22.63
CA LEU A 229 -5.34 -4.19 23.27
C LEU A 229 -5.32 -3.73 24.72
N ASP A 230 -4.22 -3.94 25.44
CA ASP A 230 -4.10 -3.53 26.84
C ASP A 230 -3.89 -2.02 26.94
N ASP A 231 -3.04 -1.45 26.08
CA ASP A 231 -2.83 -0.01 25.94
C ASP A 231 -4.11 0.69 25.45
N LEU A 232 -4.84 0.11 24.48
CA LEU A 232 -6.15 0.62 24.06
C LEU A 232 -7.14 0.64 25.22
N ALA A 233 -7.07 -0.32 26.13
CA ALA A 233 -7.95 -0.36 27.29
C ALA A 233 -7.57 0.69 28.33
N ASP A 234 -6.27 0.91 28.56
CA ASP A 234 -5.78 1.97 29.45
C ASP A 234 -6.08 3.37 28.90
N MET A 235 -6.12 3.53 27.57
CA MET A 235 -6.61 4.74 26.91
C MET A 235 -8.15 4.87 26.87
N GLY A 236 -8.89 3.85 27.33
CA GLY A 236 -10.35 3.89 27.44
C GLY A 236 -11.12 3.62 26.14
N TYR A 237 -10.44 3.26 25.05
CA TYR A 237 -11.09 2.91 23.78
C TYR A 237 -11.83 1.58 23.84
N VAL A 238 -11.35 0.67 24.68
CA VAL A 238 -11.91 -0.66 24.81
C VAL A 238 -12.00 -1.11 26.27
N ARG A 239 -12.91 -2.06 26.57
CA ARG A 239 -13.03 -2.62 27.92
C ARG A 239 -12.28 -3.94 28.02
N ARG A 240 -11.43 -4.07 29.05
CA ARG A 240 -10.88 -5.37 29.48
C ARG A 240 -12.04 -6.28 29.90
N LEU A 241 -12.23 -7.41 29.21
CA LEU A 241 -13.08 -8.48 29.72
C LEU A 241 -12.23 -9.38 30.61
N VAL A 242 -12.47 -9.36 31.91
CA VAL A 242 -11.86 -10.31 32.85
C VAL A 242 -12.57 -11.65 32.67
N ASN A 243 -11.90 -12.63 32.07
CA ASN A 243 -12.41 -14.01 32.03
C ASN A 243 -12.41 -14.57 33.47
N ARG A 244 -13.60 -14.97 33.96
CA ARG A 244 -13.78 -15.56 35.31
C ARG A 244 -13.20 -16.98 35.46
N SER A 245 -12.47 -17.48 34.47
CA SER A 245 -11.91 -18.83 34.46
C SER A 245 -10.45 -18.80 33.99
N GLY A 246 -9.56 -18.31 34.86
CA GLY A 246 -8.15 -18.73 35.03
C GLY A 246 -7.24 -18.90 33.81
N GLY A 247 -7.59 -18.40 32.63
CA GLY A 247 -6.81 -18.52 31.40
C GLY A 247 -6.60 -17.16 30.75
N ASN A 248 -5.34 -16.82 30.50
CA ASN A 248 -4.88 -15.57 29.88
C ASN A 248 -5.33 -15.46 28.41
N ARG A 249 -6.63 -15.24 28.18
CA ARG A 249 -7.14 -14.73 26.91
C ARG A 249 -8.01 -13.52 27.20
N THR A 250 -7.41 -12.34 27.02
CA THR A 250 -8.13 -11.07 26.97
C THR A 250 -8.97 -11.07 25.70
N THR A 251 -10.28 -11.03 25.85
CA THR A 251 -11.20 -10.72 24.75
C THR A 251 -11.72 -9.31 24.98
N VAL A 252 -11.97 -8.57 23.91
CA VAL A 252 -12.26 -7.15 24.01
C VAL A 252 -13.48 -6.81 23.16
N ARG A 253 -14.32 -5.89 23.63
CA ARG A 253 -15.42 -5.30 22.85
C ARG A 253 -15.21 -3.79 22.71
N PRO A 254 -15.48 -3.21 21.52
CA PRO A 254 -15.45 -1.77 21.35
C PRO A 254 -16.45 -1.11 22.31
N VAL A 255 -16.06 0.00 22.92
CA VAL A 255 -16.98 0.81 23.72
C VAL A 255 -17.99 1.41 22.75
N ARG A 256 -19.25 0.97 22.82
CA ARG A 256 -20.34 1.57 22.05
C ARG A 256 -20.43 3.05 22.41
N SER A 257 -20.02 3.94 21.51
CA SER A 257 -20.45 5.33 21.55
C SER A 257 -21.95 5.34 21.29
N CYS A 258 -22.71 5.68 22.31
CA CYS A 258 -24.14 5.93 22.17
C CYS A 258 -24.28 7.31 21.52
N ILE A 259 -24.14 7.37 20.20
CA ILE A 259 -24.55 8.56 19.45
C ILE A 259 -26.07 8.49 19.39
N TYR A 260 -26.71 9.34 20.19
CA TYR A 260 -28.15 9.54 20.16
C TYR A 260 -28.58 9.92 18.74
N SER A 261 -29.30 9.02 18.08
CA SER A 261 -30.12 9.36 16.92
C SER A 261 -31.35 10.11 17.41
N THR A 262 -31.25 11.44 17.43
CA THR A 262 -32.43 12.32 17.37
C THR A 262 -32.39 13.09 16.06
N TRP A 263 -33.09 12.56 15.07
CA TRP A 263 -33.65 13.35 13.98
C TRP A 263 -35.11 12.93 13.80
N LYS A 264 -36.00 13.86 14.13
CA LYS A 264 -37.37 13.94 13.63
C LYS A 264 -37.32 14.61 12.26
#